data_AF-A0A7X6XR09-F1
#
_entry.id   AF-A0A7X6XR09-F1
#
_cell.length_a   1.000
_cell.length_b   1.000
_cell.length_c   1.000
_cell.angle_alpha   90.00
_cell.angle_beta   90.00
_cell.angle_gamma   90.00
#
_symmetry.space_group_name_H-M   'P 1'
#
loop_
_entity.id
_entity.type
_entity.pdbx_description
1 polymer ?
#
loop_
_entity_poly.entity_id
_entity_poly.type
_entity_poly.pdbx_seq_one_letter_code
_entity_poly.pdbx_strand_id
1 'polypeptide(L)' 'MRKQQQVQEKGTRKHLFVHRGDQVLVLSGKDVGKRGKVLEALPRENKVIVEGVNIVKRHQKARGGVT' A
#
# COMPACT_ATOMS: atom_id res chain seq x y z
N MET A 1 -9.67 -38.41 5.44
CA MET A 1 -10.25 -37.05 5.45
C MET A 1 -9.11 -36.03 5.44
N ARG A 2 -8.85 -35.41 4.28
CA ARG A 2 -7.70 -34.51 4.04
C ARG A 2 -7.99 -33.10 4.57
N LYS A 3 -7.34 -32.68 5.66
CA LYS A 3 -7.15 -31.25 5.93
C LYS A 3 -6.04 -30.75 5.02
N GLN A 4 -6.42 -30.36 3.81
CA GLN A 4 -5.57 -29.56 2.95
C GLN A 4 -5.51 -28.14 3.50
N GLN A 5 -4.28 -27.62 3.47
CA GLN A 5 -3.93 -26.20 3.40
C GLN A 5 -4.18 -25.36 4.64
N GLN A 6 -3.08 -25.05 5.33
CA GLN A 6 -2.47 -23.74 5.10
C GLN A 6 -0.97 -23.84 5.39
N VAL A 7 -0.20 -24.05 4.32
CA VAL A 7 1.22 -23.72 4.31
C VAL A 7 1.26 -22.20 4.43
N GLN A 8 1.54 -21.70 5.63
CA GLN A 8 1.82 -20.28 5.83
C GLN A 8 3.08 -19.98 5.02
N GLU A 9 2.91 -19.45 3.81
CA GLU A 9 4.00 -18.88 3.04
C GLU A 9 4.57 -17.73 3.87
N LYS A 10 5.67 -18.00 4.55
CA LYS A 10 6.48 -17.02 5.27
C LYS A 10 6.95 -16.01 4.23
N GLY A 11 6.16 -14.95 4.06
CA GLY A 11 6.42 -13.87 3.12
C GLY A 11 7.86 -13.41 3.29
N THR A 12 8.63 -13.53 2.22
CA THR A 12 10.01 -13.08 2.13
C THR A 12 10.06 -11.62 2.58
N ARG A 13 10.78 -11.37 3.66
CA ARG A 13 10.97 -10.02 4.21
C ARG A 13 11.91 -9.28 3.28
N LYS A 14 11.38 -8.65 2.23
CA LYS A 14 12.18 -7.74 1.42
C LYS A 14 12.51 -6.51 2.26
N HIS A 15 13.80 -6.15 2.26
CA HIS A 15 14.29 -4.99 2.98
C HIS A 15 14.01 -3.75 2.14
N LEU A 16 12.94 -3.04 2.46
CA LEU A 16 12.67 -1.71 1.92
C LEU A 16 13.56 -0.71 2.67
N PHE A 17 14.20 0.19 1.93
CA PHE A 17 15.00 1.27 2.54
C PHE A 17 14.11 2.29 3.26
N VAL A 18 12.87 2.45 2.80
CA VAL A 18 11.93 3.47 3.28
C VAL A 18 10.97 2.87 4.30
N HIS A 19 10.80 3.56 5.42
CA HIS A 19 9.95 3.14 6.53
C HIS A 19 8.75 4.09 6.69
N ARG A 20 7.77 3.65 7.49
CA ARG A 20 6.64 4.51 7.88
C ARG A 20 7.17 5.73 8.63
N GLY A 21 6.74 6.91 8.22
CA GLY A 21 7.11 8.17 8.86
C GLY A 21 8.18 8.97 8.12
N ASP A 22 8.85 8.38 7.14
CA ASP A 22 9.86 9.06 6.34
C ASP A 22 9.23 10.09 5.40
N GLN A 23 9.99 11.14 5.09
CA GLN A 23 9.62 12.15 4.10
C GLN A 23 10.32 11.84 2.78
N VAL A 24 9.54 11.69 1.72
CA VAL A 24 10.03 11.27 0.40
C VAL A 24 9.63 12.26 -0.68
N LEU A 25 10.44 12.32 -1.74
CA LEU A 25 10.18 13.06 -2.96
C LEU A 25 9.93 12.07 -4.11
N VAL A 26 8.86 12.26 -4.87
CA VAL A 26 8.56 11.45 -6.05
C VAL A 26 9.49 11.87 -7.19
N LEU A 27 10.33 10.94 -7.65
CA LEU A 27 11.31 11.19 -8.72
C LEU A 27 10.73 11.09 -10.13
N SER A 28 9.72 10.24 -10.33
CA SER A 28 9.16 9.95 -11.65
C SER A 28 7.68 9.57 -11.58
N GLY A 29 6.97 9.69 -12.71
CA GLY A 29 5.55 9.39 -12.85
C GLY A 29 4.66 10.63 -12.82
N LYS A 30 3.34 10.41 -12.68
CA LYS A 30 2.31 11.48 -12.75
C LYS A 30 2.43 12.50 -11.62
N ASP A 31 3.00 12.09 -10.49
CA ASP A 31 3.11 12.88 -9.26
C ASP A 31 4.55 13.39 -9.01
N VAL A 32 5.37 13.52 -10.07
CA VAL A 32 6.76 13.97 -9.97
C VAL A 32 6.89 15.31 -9.23
N GLY A 33 7.90 15.43 -8.37
CA GLY A 33 8.18 16.64 -7.60
C GLY A 33 7.33 16.82 -6.34
N LYS A 34 6.29 16.00 -6.14
CA LYS A 34 5.52 16.02 -4.88
C LYS A 34 6.34 15.43 -3.75
N ARG A 35 6.26 16.08 -2.58
CA ARG A 35 6.81 15.59 -1.32
C ARG A 35 5.66 15.13 -0.43
N GLY A 36 5.88 14.05 0.31
CA GLY A 36 4.88 13.53 1.24
C GLY A 36 5.48 12.63 2.30
N LYS A 37 4.71 12.39 3.35
CA LYS A 37 5.06 11.43 4.41
C LYS A 37 4.60 10.03 4.01
N VAL A 38 5.40 9.02 4.34
CA VAL A 38 5.02 7.62 4.14
C VAL A 38 4.06 7.17 5.25
N LEU A 39 2.85 6.79 4.86
CA LEU A 39 1.81 6.25 5.76
C LEU A 39 2.07 4.77 6.07
N GLU A 40 2.39 4.00 5.04
CA GLU A 40 2.59 2.56 5.17
C GLU A 40 3.56 2.06 4.11
N ALA A 41 4.44 1.15 4.53
CA ALA A 41 5.26 0.37 3.63
C ALA A 41 4.62 -1.02 3.47
N LEU A 42 4.54 -1.51 2.23
CA LEU A 42 4.05 -2.84 1.86
C LEU A 42 5.24 -3.67 1.34
N PRO A 43 6.07 -4.29 2.21
CA PRO A 43 7.26 -5.03 1.80
C PRO A 43 6.96 -6.22 0.89
N ARG A 44 5.76 -6.82 1.02
CA ARG A 44 5.33 -7.94 0.18
C ARG A 44 5.18 -7.53 -1.29
N GLU A 45 4.73 -6.31 -1.53
CA GLU A 45 4.45 -5.79 -2.88
C GLU A 45 5.53 -4.84 -3.39
N ASN A 46 6.57 -4.55 -2.58
CA ASN A 46 7.57 -3.52 -2.86
C ASN A 46 6.95 -2.13 -3.13
N LYS A 47 5.88 -1.78 -2.43
CA LYS A 47 5.16 -0.52 -2.59
C LYS A 47 5.12 0.27 -1.29
N VAL A 48 4.95 1.57 -1.41
CA VAL A 48 4.75 2.49 -0.29
C VAL A 48 3.54 3.37 -0.55
N ILE A 49 2.80 3.68 0.51
CA ILE A 49 1.67 4.61 0.46
C ILE A 49 2.17 5.95 0.99
N VAL A 50 2.10 6.98 0.15
CA VAL A 50 2.55 8.34 0.45
C VAL A 50 1.36 9.27 0.48
N GLU A 51 1.30 10.18 1.46
CA GLU A 51 0.26 11.20 1.54
C GLU A 51 0.23 12.07 0.28
N GLY A 52 -0.96 12.33 -0.26
CA GLY A 52 -1.15 13.28 -1.37
C GLY A 52 -0.75 12.77 -2.76
N VAL A 53 -0.30 11.52 -2.87
CA VAL A 53 0.17 10.88 -4.12
C VAL A 53 -0.85 9.83 -4.59
N ASN A 54 -1.03 9.68 -5.90
CA ASN A 54 -1.95 8.71 -6.51
C ASN A 54 -3.42 8.83 -6.02
N ILE A 55 -3.90 10.07 -5.85
CA ILE A 55 -5.30 10.34 -5.47
C ILE A 55 -6.21 10.03 -6.67
N VAL A 56 -7.13 9.09 -6.48
CA VAL A 56 -8.10 8.69 -7.51
C VAL A 56 -9.51 8.70 -6.95
N LYS A 57 -10.47 9.19 -7.74
CA LYS A 57 -11.88 9.13 -7.39
C LYS A 57 -12.41 7.73 -7.69
N ARG A 58 -12.84 7.01 -6.65
CA ARG A 58 -13.53 5.72 -6.80
C ARG A 58 -15.01 5.91 -6.52
N HIS A 59 -15.85 5.68 -7.53
CA HIS A 59 -17.30 5.58 -7.32
C HIS A 59 -17.61 4.31 -6.52
N GLN A 60 -18.21 4.46 -5.35
CA GLN A 60 -18.68 3.34 -4.55
C GLN A 60 -20.20 3.33 -4.57
N LYS A 61 -20.81 2.21 -4.96
CA LYS A 61 -22.26 2.03 -4.87
C LYS A 61 -22.65 2.11 -3.39
N ALA A 62 -23.64 2.94 -3.06
CA ALA A 62 -24.20 2.98 -1.73
C ALA A 62 -24.70 1.57 -1.36
N ARG A 63 -24.10 0.96 -0.33
CA ARG A 63 -24.66 -0.25 0.27
C ARG A 63 -25.83 0.22 1.13
N GLY A 64 -27.05 -0.04 0.65
CA GLY A 64 -28.26 0.25 1.41
C GLY A 64 -28.12 -0.39 2.79
N GLY A 65 -28.12 0.44 3.83
CA GLY A 65 -28.09 -0.04 5.21
C GLY A 65 -29.37 -0.82 5.48
N VAL A 66 -29.22 -2.07 5.89
CA VAL A 66 -30.28 -2.86 6.51
C VAL A 66 -30.76 -2.14 7.78
N THR A 67 -32.08 -2.14 7.99
CA THR A 67 -32.80 -1.57 9.15
C THR A 67 -32.45 -2.30 10.44
#